data_AF-A0A4Q4ZM94-F1
#
_entry.id   AF-A0A4Q4ZM94-F1
#
_cell.length_a   1.000
_cell.length_b   1.000
_cell.length_c   1.000
_cell.angle_alpha   90.00
_cell.angle_beta   90.00
_cell.angle_gamma   90.00
#
_symmetry.space_group_name_H-M   'P 1'
#
loop_
_entity.id
_entity.type
_entity.pdbx_description
1 polymer ?
#
loop_
_entity_poly.entity_id
_entity_poly.type
_entity_poly.pdbx_seq_one_letter_code
_entity_poly.pdbx_strand_id
1 'polypeptide(L)'
;MSNPKPLPDRTKLDHLLPDYDVPEPALDRPTSDDRLEVAVESIQAAILAGGAAAAGMLWATVECLFGSAGDENKLASGERAADVATIAWVRYDLNHTLGALLRNQGDPGWSAAAQVLPRQERLPFFVKYLQAGDFSNVRSARVVSQARHCARMLDLREVGSLRTEVLTTLKGLYRQRNLILHGGITNAPLLPGILRSATPLVTAAVNRYAATRNGAVRDPLAFSFGETLRLEEHLAQPSADLLDLAGY
;
A
#
# COMPACT_ATOMS: atom_id res chain seq x y z
N MET A 1 -32.96 -43.93 2.73
CA MET A 1 -31.86 -43.23 2.02
C MET A 1 -32.38 -42.94 0.62
N SER A 2 -32.59 -41.65 0.30
CA SER A 2 -33.18 -41.25 -0.99
C SER A 2 -32.07 -41.17 -2.04
N ASN A 3 -32.27 -41.82 -3.20
CA ASN A 3 -31.32 -41.75 -4.30
C ASN A 3 -31.17 -40.29 -4.77
N PRO A 4 -29.94 -39.83 -5.06
CA PRO A 4 -29.72 -38.49 -5.60
C PRO A 4 -30.50 -38.34 -6.91
N LYS A 5 -31.25 -37.24 -7.04
CA LYS A 5 -31.93 -36.90 -8.29
C LYS A 5 -30.89 -36.83 -9.42
N PRO A 6 -31.15 -37.42 -10.59
CA PRO A 6 -30.25 -37.32 -11.73
C PRO A 6 -30.10 -35.83 -12.11
N LEU A 7 -28.85 -35.42 -12.36
CA LEU A 7 -28.55 -34.09 -12.89
C LEU A 7 -29.29 -33.92 -14.24
N PRO A 8 -29.88 -32.74 -14.51
CA PRO A 8 -30.53 -32.50 -15.78
C PRO A 8 -29.54 -32.68 -16.93
N ASP A 9 -30.02 -33.32 -17.99
CA ASP A 9 -29.30 -33.59 -19.22
C ASP A 9 -28.70 -32.29 -19.79
N ARG A 10 -27.37 -32.23 -19.89
CA ARG A 10 -26.63 -31.05 -20.38
C ARG A 10 -27.09 -30.60 -21.76
N THR A 11 -27.52 -31.55 -22.61
CA THR A 11 -28.01 -31.25 -23.96
C THR A 11 -29.31 -30.45 -23.97
N LYS A 12 -30.03 -30.40 -22.83
CA LYS A 12 -31.24 -29.57 -22.64
C LYS A 12 -30.94 -28.12 -22.22
N LEU A 13 -29.68 -27.79 -21.94
CA LEU A 13 -29.23 -26.45 -21.57
C LEU A 13 -28.56 -25.72 -22.74
N ASP A 14 -28.07 -26.46 -23.74
CA ASP A 14 -27.32 -25.93 -24.89
C ASP A 14 -28.16 -24.99 -25.78
N HIS A 15 -29.49 -25.04 -25.71
CA HIS A 15 -30.39 -24.11 -26.42
C HIS A 15 -30.86 -22.91 -25.58
N LEU A 16 -30.54 -22.87 -24.29
CA LEU A 16 -30.89 -21.75 -23.40
C LEU A 16 -29.77 -20.71 -23.28
N LEU A 17 -28.56 -21.06 -23.72
CA LEU A 17 -27.47 -20.13 -23.93
C LEU A 17 -27.35 -19.96 -25.44
N PRO A 18 -27.69 -18.80 -26.02
CA PRO A 18 -27.35 -18.56 -27.41
C PRO A 18 -25.84 -18.77 -27.57
N ASP A 19 -25.43 -19.38 -28.68
CA ASP A 19 -24.03 -19.47 -29.11
C ASP A 19 -23.49 -18.03 -29.22
N TYR A 20 -23.05 -17.50 -28.09
CA TYR A 20 -22.12 -16.42 -28.06
C TYR A 20 -20.81 -17.06 -28.52
N ASP A 21 -20.59 -17.02 -29.84
CA ASP A 21 -19.26 -16.73 -30.35
C ASP A 21 -18.86 -15.42 -29.66
N VAL A 22 -18.38 -15.51 -28.43
CA VAL A 22 -17.51 -14.50 -27.86
C VAL A 22 -16.33 -14.61 -28.81
N PRO A 23 -16.10 -13.65 -29.73
CA PRO A 23 -14.77 -13.55 -30.33
C PRO A 23 -13.85 -13.59 -29.11
N GLU A 24 -12.73 -14.31 -29.06
CA GLU A 24 -11.79 -13.95 -27.99
C GLU A 24 -11.39 -12.50 -28.28
N PRO A 25 -11.89 -11.41 -27.63
CA PRO A 25 -10.91 -10.41 -27.33
C PRO A 25 -9.95 -11.22 -26.47
N ALA A 26 -8.68 -11.31 -26.88
CA ALA A 26 -7.64 -11.49 -25.87
C ALA A 26 -8.10 -10.63 -24.71
N LEU A 27 -8.46 -11.23 -23.56
CA LEU A 27 -9.03 -10.53 -22.41
C LEU A 27 -8.09 -9.38 -22.14
N ASP A 28 -8.42 -8.22 -22.70
CA ASP A 28 -7.41 -7.19 -22.91
C ASP A 28 -7.09 -6.80 -21.49
N ARG A 29 -5.83 -6.99 -21.10
CA ARG A 29 -5.46 -6.72 -19.72
C ARG A 29 -5.88 -5.28 -19.48
N PRO A 30 -6.69 -5.01 -18.44
CA PRO A 30 -7.17 -3.66 -18.18
C PRO A 30 -5.97 -2.73 -18.23
N THR A 31 -6.12 -1.59 -18.90
CA THR A 31 -5.03 -0.63 -19.02
C THR A 31 -4.57 -0.20 -17.62
N SER A 32 -3.42 0.45 -17.50
CA SER A 32 -3.00 1.00 -16.19
C SER A 32 -4.07 1.90 -15.55
N ASP A 33 -4.86 2.55 -16.40
CA ASP A 33 -5.89 3.51 -16.02
C ASP A 33 -7.10 2.78 -15.45
N ASP A 34 -7.56 1.75 -16.16
CA ASP A 34 -8.62 0.85 -15.70
C ASP A 34 -8.23 0.14 -14.40
N ARG A 35 -6.96 -0.29 -14.27
CA ARG A 35 -6.47 -0.96 -13.07
C ARG A 35 -6.46 -0.05 -11.85
N LEU A 36 -6.09 1.23 -11.99
CA LEU A 36 -6.14 2.19 -10.88
C LEU A 36 -7.58 2.51 -10.48
N GLU A 37 -8.46 2.72 -11.45
CA GLU A 37 -9.88 3.00 -11.20
C GLU A 37 -10.54 1.83 -10.47
N VAL A 38 -10.38 0.61 -10.99
CA VAL A 38 -10.87 -0.63 -10.34
C VAL A 38 -10.30 -0.79 -8.94
N ALA A 39 -9.02 -0.47 -8.72
CA ALA A 39 -8.40 -0.53 -7.40
C ALA A 39 -9.04 0.45 -6.40
N VAL A 40 -9.29 1.69 -6.83
CA VAL A 40 -9.93 2.73 -6.01
C VAL A 40 -11.37 2.33 -5.67
N GLU A 41 -12.15 1.89 -6.65
CA GLU A 41 -13.53 1.42 -6.44
C GLU A 41 -13.58 0.21 -5.51
N SER A 42 -12.66 -0.75 -5.69
CA SER A 42 -12.57 -1.95 -4.85
C SER A 42 -12.27 -1.61 -3.39
N ILE A 43 -11.41 -0.63 -3.13
CA ILE A 43 -11.14 -0.15 -1.76
C ILE A 43 -12.38 0.49 -1.15
N GLN A 44 -13.09 1.34 -1.91
CA GLN A 44 -14.31 1.99 -1.42
C GLN A 44 -15.40 0.96 -1.09
N ALA A 45 -15.60 -0.01 -1.98
CA ALA A 45 -16.52 -1.12 -1.76
C ALA A 45 -16.12 -1.98 -0.55
N ALA A 46 -14.82 -2.23 -0.36
CA ALA A 46 -14.31 -2.96 0.82
C ALA A 46 -14.63 -2.24 2.13
N ILE A 47 -14.44 -0.93 2.19
CA ILE A 47 -14.75 -0.11 3.37
C ILE A 47 -16.25 -0.17 3.70
N LEU A 48 -17.12 -0.13 2.69
CA LEU A 48 -18.57 -0.19 2.86
C LEU A 48 -19.07 -1.58 3.27
N ALA A 49 -18.54 -2.64 2.67
CA ALA A 49 -19.01 -4.00 2.92
C ALA A 49 -18.53 -4.58 4.25
N GLY A 50 -17.26 -4.33 4.61
CA GLY A 50 -16.61 -4.96 5.76
C GLY A 50 -16.48 -6.49 5.64
N GLY A 51 -16.06 -7.12 6.74
CA GLY A 51 -16.04 -8.58 6.89
C GLY A 51 -15.37 -9.35 5.74
N ALA A 52 -15.96 -10.47 5.37
CA ALA A 52 -15.36 -11.39 4.39
C ALA A 52 -15.24 -10.77 2.98
N ALA A 53 -16.23 -9.99 2.57
CA ALA A 53 -16.23 -9.31 1.29
C ALA A 53 -15.10 -8.28 1.20
N ALA A 54 -14.85 -7.51 2.26
CA ALA A 54 -13.74 -6.57 2.32
C ALA A 54 -12.37 -7.24 2.13
N ALA A 55 -12.14 -8.40 2.76
CA ALA A 55 -10.87 -9.11 2.58
C ALA A 55 -10.66 -9.57 1.13
N GLY A 56 -11.72 -10.05 0.46
CA GLY A 56 -11.67 -10.42 -0.95
C GLY A 56 -11.35 -9.21 -1.84
N MET A 57 -12.05 -8.10 -1.65
CA MET A 57 -11.87 -6.88 -2.45
C MET A 57 -10.50 -6.23 -2.24
N LEU A 58 -10.02 -6.12 -0.99
CA LEU A 58 -8.69 -5.58 -0.71
C LEU A 58 -7.59 -6.42 -1.34
N TRP A 59 -7.72 -7.76 -1.30
CA TRP A 59 -6.74 -8.63 -1.97
C TRP A 59 -6.83 -8.52 -3.49
N ALA A 60 -8.04 -8.44 -4.04
CA ALA A 60 -8.22 -8.21 -5.47
C ALA A 60 -7.58 -6.89 -5.93
N THR A 61 -7.64 -5.82 -5.12
CA THR A 61 -6.90 -4.58 -5.37
C THR A 61 -5.39 -4.81 -5.46
N VAL A 62 -4.82 -5.57 -4.51
CA VAL A 62 -3.39 -5.89 -4.48
C VAL A 62 -2.99 -6.69 -5.72
N GLU A 63 -3.75 -7.72 -6.09
CA GLU A 63 -3.48 -8.52 -7.29
C GLU A 63 -3.68 -7.71 -8.57
N CYS A 64 -4.72 -6.89 -8.62
CA CYS A 64 -5.05 -6.05 -9.77
C CYS A 64 -3.90 -5.10 -10.08
N LEU A 65 -3.28 -4.45 -9.10
CA LEU A 65 -2.18 -3.50 -9.34
C LEU A 65 -0.80 -4.16 -9.37
N PHE A 66 -0.53 -5.10 -8.47
CA PHE A 66 0.84 -5.54 -8.22
C PHE A 66 1.08 -7.01 -8.58
N GLY A 67 0.10 -7.70 -9.18
CA GLY A 67 0.27 -9.04 -9.72
C GLY A 67 0.97 -9.09 -11.08
N SER A 68 1.78 -10.13 -11.29
CA SER A 68 2.38 -10.50 -12.57
C SER A 68 1.86 -11.86 -13.03
N ALA A 69 1.77 -12.07 -14.34
CA ALA A 69 1.42 -13.38 -14.90
C ALA A 69 2.51 -14.44 -14.66
N GLY A 70 3.75 -14.02 -14.41
CA GLY A 70 4.88 -14.90 -14.10
C GLY A 70 5.11 -15.17 -12.61
N ASP A 71 4.24 -14.67 -11.72
CA ASP A 71 4.41 -14.93 -10.29
C ASP A 71 4.14 -16.41 -9.97
N GLU A 72 5.13 -17.10 -9.40
CA GLU A 72 5.00 -18.50 -8.97
C GLU A 72 3.97 -18.68 -7.85
N ASN A 73 3.75 -17.64 -7.05
CA ASN A 73 2.71 -17.62 -6.02
C ASN A 73 2.01 -16.25 -6.00
N LYS A 74 0.73 -16.24 -5.59
CA LYS A 74 -0.04 -15.00 -5.48
C LYS A 74 0.49 -14.06 -4.39
N LEU A 75 1.34 -14.55 -3.48
CA LEU A 75 1.87 -13.73 -2.40
C LEU A 75 2.90 -12.69 -2.87
N ALA A 76 3.53 -12.90 -4.03
CA ALA A 76 4.46 -11.95 -4.64
C ALA A 76 3.85 -10.56 -4.86
N SER A 77 2.56 -10.47 -5.18
CA SER A 77 1.85 -9.18 -5.28
C SER A 77 1.74 -8.48 -3.92
N GLY A 78 1.55 -9.25 -2.85
CA GLY A 78 1.54 -8.75 -1.47
C GLY A 78 2.91 -8.28 -1.00
N GLU A 79 3.99 -8.91 -1.45
CA GLU A 79 5.37 -8.47 -1.18
C GLU A 79 5.66 -7.13 -1.85
N ARG A 80 5.36 -7.00 -3.14
CA ARG A 80 5.49 -5.71 -3.86
C ARG A 80 4.61 -4.62 -3.26
N ALA A 81 3.36 -4.94 -2.90
CA ALA A 81 2.49 -4.00 -2.22
C ALA A 81 3.03 -3.57 -0.85
N ALA A 82 3.69 -4.46 -0.10
CA ALA A 82 4.32 -4.12 1.16
C ALA A 82 5.47 -3.12 0.98
N ASP A 83 6.29 -3.30 -0.05
CA ASP A 83 7.40 -2.39 -0.36
C ASP A 83 6.87 -0.99 -0.72
N VAL A 84 5.87 -0.92 -1.60
CA VAL A 84 5.21 0.33 -1.97
C VAL A 84 4.58 1.01 -0.75
N ALA A 85 3.87 0.25 0.09
CA ALA A 85 3.24 0.79 1.31
C ALA A 85 4.28 1.26 2.34
N THR A 86 5.43 0.59 2.45
CA THR A 86 6.53 0.99 3.33
C THR A 86 7.10 2.35 2.90
N ILE A 87 7.38 2.52 1.60
CA ILE A 87 7.84 3.80 1.07
C ILE A 87 6.77 4.89 1.23
N ALA A 88 5.50 4.56 0.97
CA ALA A 88 4.39 5.48 1.18
C ALA A 88 4.28 5.95 2.64
N TRP A 89 4.51 5.05 3.60
CA TRP A 89 4.53 5.35 5.02
C TRP A 89 5.68 6.30 5.38
N VAL A 90 6.91 5.97 4.99
CA VAL A 90 8.09 6.82 5.24
C VAL A 90 7.87 8.22 4.68
N ARG A 91 7.38 8.30 3.44
CA ARG A 91 7.03 9.57 2.79
C ARG A 91 5.96 10.32 3.59
N TYR A 92 4.89 9.65 4.01
CA TYR A 92 3.84 10.27 4.81
C TYR A 92 4.39 10.84 6.11
N ASP A 93 5.14 10.05 6.88
CA ASP A 93 5.71 10.47 8.17
C ASP A 93 6.61 11.69 8.04
N LEU A 94 7.45 11.73 7.00
CA LEU A 94 8.29 12.88 6.69
C LEU A 94 7.46 14.15 6.46
N ASN A 95 6.48 14.11 5.55
CA ASN A 95 5.67 15.29 5.23
C ASN A 95 4.75 15.71 6.38
N HIS A 96 4.14 14.72 7.06
CA HIS A 96 3.21 14.97 8.14
C HIS A 96 3.94 15.66 9.30
N THR A 97 5.12 15.14 9.66
CA THR A 97 5.95 15.68 10.74
C THR A 97 6.51 17.05 10.36
N LEU A 98 7.03 17.22 9.14
CA LEU A 98 7.44 18.53 8.62
C LEU A 98 6.29 19.55 8.71
N GLY A 99 5.10 19.18 8.23
CA GLY A 99 3.92 20.04 8.30
C GLY A 99 3.50 20.38 9.74
N ALA A 100 3.60 19.42 10.67
CA ALA A 100 3.31 19.64 12.07
C ALA A 100 4.29 20.62 12.72
N LEU A 101 5.59 20.49 12.42
CA LEU A 101 6.62 21.41 12.91
C LEU A 101 6.44 22.83 12.34
N LEU A 102 6.16 22.96 11.04
CA LEU A 102 5.92 24.26 10.40
C LEU A 102 4.69 25.00 10.95
N ARG A 103 3.68 24.25 11.41
CA ARG A 103 2.47 24.80 12.06
C ARG A 103 2.64 25.09 13.54
N ASN A 104 3.71 24.63 14.18
CA ASN A 104 3.98 24.88 15.59
C ASN A 104 4.48 26.33 15.79
N GLN A 105 3.60 27.30 15.52
CA GLN A 105 3.85 28.74 15.64
C GLN A 105 4.09 29.09 17.11
N GLY A 106 5.35 29.30 17.46
CA GLY A 106 5.80 29.52 18.83
C GLY A 106 7.28 29.19 19.06
N ASP A 107 7.92 28.52 18.09
CA ASP A 107 9.35 28.28 18.06
C ASP A 107 10.06 29.27 17.10
N PRO A 108 10.82 30.25 17.61
CA PRO A 108 11.53 31.23 16.79
C PRO A 108 12.78 30.68 16.09
N GLY A 109 13.21 29.44 16.38
CA GLY A 109 14.44 28.87 15.81
C GLY A 109 14.17 28.12 14.51
N TRP A 110 13.77 26.85 14.63
CA TRP A 110 13.75 25.95 13.47
C TRP A 110 12.62 26.29 12.48
N SER A 111 11.40 26.55 12.97
CA SER A 111 10.26 26.82 12.09
C SER A 111 10.45 28.10 11.29
N ALA A 112 11.03 29.16 11.88
CA ALA A 112 11.32 30.41 11.18
C ALA A 112 12.37 30.18 10.09
N ALA A 113 13.46 29.45 10.40
CA ALA A 113 14.47 29.07 9.42
C ALA A 113 13.91 28.22 8.28
N ALA A 114 13.04 27.25 8.57
CA ALA A 114 12.43 26.40 7.56
C ALA A 114 11.43 27.16 6.65
N GLN A 115 10.71 28.15 7.18
CA GLN A 115 9.70 28.89 6.42
C GLN A 115 10.30 29.81 5.34
N VAL A 116 11.50 30.36 5.58
CA VAL A 116 12.20 31.20 4.59
C VAL A 116 12.82 30.38 3.45
N LEU A 117 13.00 29.07 3.63
CA LEU A 117 13.52 28.19 2.59
C LEU A 117 12.50 27.93 1.48
N PRO A 118 12.95 27.80 0.21
CA PRO A 118 12.14 27.27 -0.88
C PRO A 118 11.55 25.91 -0.54
N ARG A 119 10.36 25.59 -1.07
CA ARG A 119 9.64 24.34 -0.77
C ARG A 119 10.50 23.08 -0.94
N GLN A 120 11.34 23.07 -1.99
CA GLN A 120 12.24 21.95 -2.31
C GLN A 120 13.39 21.77 -1.30
N GLU A 121 13.78 22.81 -0.58
CA GLU A 121 14.89 22.77 0.39
C GLU A 121 14.43 22.45 1.82
N ARG A 122 13.13 22.58 2.10
CA ARG A 122 12.56 22.36 3.43
C ARG A 122 12.72 20.92 3.91
N LEU A 123 12.59 19.96 3.02
CA LEU A 123 12.66 18.55 3.37
C LEU A 123 14.11 18.08 3.64
N PRO A 124 15.11 18.43 2.79
CA PRO A 124 16.52 18.28 3.14
C PRO A 124 16.92 18.97 4.46
N PHE A 125 16.44 20.19 4.70
CA PHE A 125 16.68 20.90 5.95
C PHE A 125 16.06 20.17 7.15
N PHE A 126 14.86 19.61 6.98
CA PHE A 126 14.18 18.81 8.00
C PHE A 126 14.89 17.51 8.32
N VAL A 127 15.41 16.77 7.33
CA VAL A 127 16.17 15.54 7.58
C VAL A 127 17.45 15.82 8.37
N LYS A 128 18.18 16.90 8.05
CA LYS A 128 19.33 17.33 8.86
C LYS A 128 18.95 17.66 10.30
N TYR A 129 17.77 18.26 10.49
CA TYR A 129 17.24 18.53 11.82
C TYR A 129 16.89 17.25 12.60
N LEU A 130 16.29 16.26 11.95
CA LEU A 130 16.04 14.94 12.54
C LEU A 130 17.35 14.24 12.95
N GLN A 131 18.39 14.31 12.10
CA GLN A 131 19.71 13.73 12.36
C GLN A 131 20.39 14.37 13.58
N ALA A 132 20.25 15.68 13.76
CA ALA A 132 20.81 16.37 14.92
C ALA A 132 20.16 15.91 16.25
N GLY A 133 18.91 15.44 16.21
CA GLY A 133 18.19 14.90 17.37
C GLY A 133 17.82 15.93 18.45
N ASP A 134 18.07 17.22 18.22
CA ASP A 134 17.76 18.30 19.17
C ASP A 134 16.37 18.90 18.91
N PHE A 135 15.40 18.42 19.69
CA PHE A 135 14.02 18.91 19.68
C PHE A 135 13.70 19.86 20.84
N SER A 136 14.70 20.40 21.53
CA SER A 136 14.53 21.27 22.71
C SER A 136 13.67 22.51 22.43
N ASN A 137 13.72 23.02 21.20
CA ASN A 137 12.98 24.21 20.77
C ASN A 137 11.50 23.92 20.42
N VAL A 138 11.11 22.65 20.31
CA VAL A 138 9.74 22.24 19.97
C VAL A 138 8.87 22.18 21.23
N ARG A 139 7.98 23.18 21.38
CA ARG A 139 7.10 23.30 22.56
C ARG A 139 6.08 22.17 22.73
N SER A 140 5.60 21.57 21.64
CA SER A 140 4.55 20.57 21.68
C SER A 140 5.15 19.17 21.88
N ALA A 141 4.88 18.55 23.04
CA ALA A 141 5.32 17.18 23.33
C ALA A 141 4.84 16.16 22.29
N ARG A 142 3.64 16.37 21.72
CA ARG A 142 3.12 15.56 20.61
C ARG A 142 4.02 15.66 19.39
N VAL A 143 4.40 16.88 18.99
CA VAL A 143 5.24 17.10 17.82
C VAL A 143 6.66 16.59 18.06
N VAL A 144 7.20 16.73 19.28
CA VAL A 144 8.47 16.10 19.68
C VAL A 144 8.41 14.58 19.53
N SER A 145 7.34 13.94 20.00
CA SER A 145 7.17 12.49 19.87
C SER A 145 7.10 12.06 18.40
N GLN A 146 6.42 12.83 17.55
CA GLN A 146 6.37 12.60 16.11
C GLN A 146 7.74 12.76 15.46
N ALA A 147 8.47 13.83 15.79
CA ALA A 147 9.82 14.08 15.28
C ALA A 147 10.80 12.98 15.71
N ARG A 148 10.74 12.53 16.97
CA ARG A 148 11.54 11.39 17.44
C ARG A 148 11.19 10.09 16.74
N HIS A 149 9.92 9.84 16.46
CA HIS A 149 9.52 8.68 15.66
C HIS A 149 10.08 8.77 14.24
N CYS A 150 9.91 9.91 13.58
CA CYS A 150 10.43 10.14 12.24
C CYS A 150 11.97 10.06 12.20
N ALA A 151 12.68 10.52 13.23
CA ALA A 151 14.13 10.38 13.35
C ALA A 151 14.59 8.92 13.46
N ARG A 152 13.81 8.04 14.11
CA ARG A 152 14.13 6.59 14.12
C ARG A 152 14.06 5.98 12.73
N MET A 153 13.18 6.47 11.86
CA MET A 153 13.09 6.01 10.48
C MET A 153 14.32 6.35 9.62
N LEU A 154 15.29 7.13 10.15
CA LEU A 154 16.61 7.30 9.52
C LEU A 154 17.51 6.05 9.70
N ASP A 155 17.19 5.16 10.65
CA ASP A 155 17.88 3.89 10.83
C ASP A 155 17.28 2.84 9.87
N LEU A 156 18.15 2.22 9.06
CA LEU A 156 17.79 1.14 8.14
C LEU A 156 17.07 -0.02 8.85
N ARG A 157 17.41 -0.30 10.11
CA ARG A 157 16.79 -1.37 10.89
C ARG A 157 15.33 -1.08 11.20
N GLU A 158 15.00 0.18 11.45
CA GLU A 158 13.63 0.61 11.72
C GLU A 158 12.80 0.55 10.43
N VAL A 159 13.37 0.95 9.28
CA VAL A 159 12.73 0.78 7.97
C VAL A 159 12.51 -0.70 7.65
N GLY A 160 13.49 -1.56 7.89
CA GLY A 160 13.37 -3.01 7.68
C GLY A 160 12.34 -3.67 8.61
N SER A 161 12.24 -3.19 9.85
CA SER A 161 11.21 -3.63 10.80
C SER A 161 9.82 -3.21 10.34
N LEU A 162 9.65 -1.95 9.92
CA LEU A 162 8.41 -1.46 9.33
C LEU A 162 8.00 -2.31 8.11
N ARG A 163 8.93 -2.57 7.17
CA ARG A 163 8.68 -3.44 6.01
C ARG A 163 8.15 -4.81 6.44
N THR A 164 8.78 -5.40 7.46
CA THR A 164 8.39 -6.71 8.00
C THR A 164 6.98 -6.70 8.60
N GLU A 165 6.62 -5.65 9.34
CA GLU A 165 5.29 -5.48 9.92
C GLU A 165 4.20 -5.28 8.86
N VAL A 166 4.46 -4.42 7.86
CA VAL A 166 3.58 -4.20 6.71
C VAL A 166 3.36 -5.51 5.95
N LEU A 167 4.44 -6.23 5.64
CA LEU A 167 4.37 -7.51 4.95
C LEU A 167 3.59 -8.56 5.74
N THR A 168 3.81 -8.63 7.06
CA THR A 168 3.09 -9.55 7.94
C THR A 168 1.58 -9.28 7.92
N THR A 169 1.19 -8.00 7.90
CA THR A 169 -0.21 -7.58 7.80
C THR A 169 -0.83 -8.02 6.47
N LEU A 170 -0.14 -7.80 5.35
CA LEU A 170 -0.63 -8.22 4.01
C LEU A 170 -0.64 -9.75 3.84
N LYS A 171 0.33 -10.47 4.42
CA LYS A 171 0.29 -11.95 4.54
C LYS A 171 -0.92 -12.40 5.34
N GLY A 172 -1.28 -11.67 6.39
CA GLY A 172 -2.51 -11.89 7.17
C GLY A 172 -3.76 -11.73 6.31
N LEU A 173 -3.85 -10.64 5.53
CA LEU A 173 -4.95 -10.40 4.58
C LEU A 173 -5.10 -11.54 3.58
N TYR A 174 -4.00 -11.97 2.94
CA TYR A 174 -3.99 -13.09 2.01
C TYR A 174 -4.54 -14.38 2.63
N ARG A 175 -4.09 -14.71 3.85
CA ARG A 175 -4.58 -15.89 4.59
C ARG A 175 -6.08 -15.79 4.87
N GLN A 176 -6.56 -14.63 5.30
CA GLN A 176 -8.00 -14.44 5.54
C GLN A 176 -8.80 -14.61 4.24
N ARG A 177 -8.36 -14.02 3.13
CA ARG A 177 -8.97 -14.20 1.80
C ARG A 177 -9.04 -15.68 1.41
N ASN A 178 -7.98 -16.45 1.65
CA ASN A 178 -7.99 -17.89 1.34
C ASN A 178 -8.93 -18.70 2.26
N LEU A 179 -8.99 -18.41 3.55
CA LEU A 179 -9.94 -19.06 4.46
C LEU A 179 -11.39 -18.77 4.06
N ILE A 180 -11.68 -17.55 3.62
CA ILE A 180 -13.01 -17.15 3.15
C ILE A 180 -13.36 -17.87 1.85
N LEU A 181 -12.52 -17.74 0.82
CA LEU A 181 -12.86 -18.19 -0.53
C LEU A 181 -12.69 -19.70 -0.75
N HIS A 182 -11.74 -20.34 -0.06
CA HIS A 182 -11.49 -21.78 -0.19
C HIS A 182 -12.04 -22.56 1.00
N GLY A 183 -12.05 -21.97 2.19
CA GLY A 183 -12.58 -22.62 3.40
C GLY A 183 -14.05 -22.33 3.69
N GLY A 184 -14.67 -21.37 2.99
CA GLY A 184 -16.04 -20.93 3.29
C GLY A 184 -16.19 -20.24 4.65
N ILE A 185 -15.08 -19.85 5.29
CA ILE A 185 -15.07 -19.27 6.65
C ILE A 185 -15.34 -17.77 6.55
N THR A 186 -16.60 -17.37 6.71
CA THR A 186 -17.02 -15.97 6.57
C THR A 186 -16.90 -15.14 7.85
N ASN A 187 -16.77 -15.78 9.02
CA ASN A 187 -16.61 -15.13 10.32
C ASN A 187 -15.30 -15.54 11.01
N ALA A 188 -14.17 -15.26 10.35
CA ALA A 188 -12.87 -15.58 10.92
C ALA A 188 -12.53 -14.63 12.10
N PRO A 189 -12.15 -15.15 13.29
CA PRO A 189 -11.98 -14.31 14.50
C PRO A 189 -10.97 -13.15 14.36
N LEU A 190 -9.94 -13.34 13.53
CA LEU A 190 -8.88 -12.33 13.33
C LEU A 190 -9.21 -11.33 12.22
N LEU A 191 -10.25 -11.57 11.43
CA LEU A 191 -10.59 -10.77 10.26
C LEU A 191 -10.80 -9.29 10.58
N PRO A 192 -11.53 -8.88 11.64
CA PRO A 192 -11.69 -7.46 11.96
C PRO A 192 -10.36 -6.77 12.28
N GLY A 193 -9.45 -7.46 12.97
CA GLY A 193 -8.12 -6.94 13.29
C GLY A 193 -7.26 -6.77 12.03
N ILE A 194 -7.25 -7.80 11.17
CA ILE A 194 -6.53 -7.77 9.90
C ILE A 194 -7.07 -6.67 8.99
N LEU A 195 -8.39 -6.52 8.85
CA LEU A 195 -8.98 -5.47 8.02
C LEU A 195 -8.64 -4.07 8.54
N ARG A 196 -8.66 -3.86 9.86
CA ARG A 196 -8.31 -2.57 10.48
C ARG A 196 -6.88 -2.15 10.13
N SER A 197 -5.95 -3.09 10.06
CA SER A 197 -4.55 -2.82 9.74
C SER A 197 -4.26 -2.83 8.23
N ALA A 198 -4.84 -3.76 7.48
CA ALA A 198 -4.54 -3.94 6.06
C ALA A 198 -5.20 -2.89 5.17
N THR A 199 -6.42 -2.45 5.48
CA THR A 199 -7.15 -1.43 4.69
C THR A 199 -6.31 -0.16 4.49
N PRO A 200 -5.81 0.52 5.54
CA PRO A 200 -5.01 1.73 5.36
C PRO A 200 -3.70 1.47 4.61
N LEU A 201 -3.07 0.29 4.74
CA LEU A 201 -1.84 -0.06 4.02
C LEU A 201 -2.09 -0.25 2.52
N VAL A 202 -3.14 -0.97 2.14
CA VAL A 202 -3.55 -1.13 0.74
C VAL A 202 -3.88 0.23 0.15
N THR A 203 -4.66 1.06 0.85
CA THR A 203 -4.97 2.43 0.42
C THR A 203 -3.72 3.29 0.25
N ALA A 204 -2.74 3.18 1.15
CA ALA A 204 -1.48 3.91 1.05
C ALA A 204 -0.68 3.50 -0.21
N ALA A 205 -0.62 2.20 -0.51
CA ALA A 205 0.03 1.71 -1.73
C ALA A 205 -0.66 2.22 -3.01
N VAL A 206 -2.00 2.18 -3.05
CA VAL A 206 -2.78 2.70 -4.20
C VAL A 206 -2.58 4.21 -4.37
N ASN A 207 -2.68 4.98 -3.29
CA ASN A 207 -2.45 6.43 -3.34
C ASN A 207 -1.03 6.78 -3.79
N ARG A 208 -0.04 6.01 -3.35
CA ARG A 208 1.36 6.20 -3.76
C ARG A 208 1.53 5.96 -5.26
N TYR A 209 0.95 4.89 -5.81
CA TYR A 209 0.94 4.65 -7.25
C TYR A 209 0.24 5.80 -8.00
N ALA A 210 -0.98 6.16 -7.56
CA ALA A 210 -1.76 7.25 -8.16
C ALA A 210 -0.99 8.59 -8.21
N ALA A 211 -0.31 8.95 -7.12
CA ALA A 211 0.45 10.19 -7.04
C ALA A 211 1.65 10.25 -8.01
N THR A 212 2.19 9.10 -8.41
CA THR A 212 3.33 9.02 -9.34
C THR A 212 2.92 8.88 -10.81
N ARG A 213 1.65 8.59 -11.09
CA ARG A 213 1.12 8.41 -12.45
C ARG A 213 0.89 9.73 -13.19
N ASN A 214 0.77 10.87 -12.49
CA ASN A 214 0.47 12.17 -13.11
C ASN A 214 1.52 12.55 -14.17
N GLY A 215 1.20 12.30 -15.45
CA GLY A 215 1.98 12.70 -16.63
C GLY A 215 2.58 11.55 -17.46
N ALA A 216 2.57 10.31 -16.98
CA ALA A 216 3.05 9.15 -17.76
C ALA A 216 2.24 7.89 -17.43
N VAL A 217 1.79 7.17 -18.46
CA VAL A 217 1.14 5.85 -18.35
C VAL A 217 2.19 4.85 -17.86
N ARG A 218 2.40 4.81 -16.54
CA ARG A 218 3.36 3.89 -15.92
C ARG A 218 2.63 2.63 -15.50
N ASP A 219 3.02 1.51 -16.10
CA ASP A 219 2.52 0.19 -15.72
C ASP A 219 2.68 -0.02 -14.19
N PRO A 220 1.59 -0.37 -13.47
CA PRO A 220 1.60 -0.60 -12.03
C PRO A 220 2.68 -1.59 -11.56
N LEU A 221 2.93 -2.64 -12.36
CA LEU A 221 3.91 -3.67 -12.02
C LEU A 221 5.33 -3.12 -12.14
N ALA A 222 5.67 -2.48 -13.26
CA ALA A 222 6.96 -1.79 -13.43
C ALA A 222 7.21 -0.72 -12.37
N PHE A 223 6.18 0.03 -11.97
CA PHE A 223 6.24 0.95 -10.84
C PHE A 223 6.62 0.22 -9.54
N SER A 224 5.91 -0.86 -9.20
CA SER A 224 6.15 -1.59 -7.95
C SER A 224 7.54 -2.21 -7.88
N PHE A 225 8.07 -2.74 -9.00
CA PHE A 225 9.45 -3.22 -9.07
C PHE A 225 10.47 -2.11 -8.81
N GLY A 226 10.24 -0.90 -9.33
CA GLY A 226 11.11 0.24 -9.06
C GLY A 226 11.10 0.65 -7.58
N GLU A 227 9.95 0.58 -6.92
CA GLU A 227 9.85 0.85 -5.48
C GLU A 227 10.50 -0.27 -4.65
N THR A 228 10.35 -1.55 -5.02
CA THR A 228 11.07 -2.68 -4.39
C THR A 228 12.58 -2.49 -4.49
N LEU A 229 13.11 -2.21 -5.69
CA LEU A 229 14.53 -2.01 -5.90
C LEU A 229 15.05 -0.85 -5.05
N ARG A 230 14.34 0.28 -5.03
CA ARG A 230 14.71 1.44 -4.20
C ARG A 230 14.77 1.08 -2.71
N LEU A 231 13.79 0.31 -2.21
CA LEU A 231 13.78 -0.12 -0.82
C LEU A 231 14.94 -1.07 -0.51
N GLU A 232 15.23 -2.02 -1.41
CA GLU A 232 16.34 -2.96 -1.25
C GLU A 232 17.71 -2.25 -1.28
N GLU A 233 17.91 -1.33 -2.21
CA GLU A 233 19.11 -0.49 -2.29
C GLU A 233 19.32 0.31 -1.01
N HIS A 234 18.24 0.92 -0.49
CA HIS A 234 18.28 1.64 0.78
C HIS A 234 18.67 0.72 1.96
N LEU A 235 18.05 -0.44 2.06
CA LEU A 235 18.34 -1.41 3.14
C LEU A 235 19.76 -2.02 3.02
N ALA A 236 20.35 -2.03 1.83
CA ALA A 236 21.69 -2.55 1.58
C ALA A 236 22.81 -1.54 1.87
N GLN A 237 22.53 -0.23 1.87
CA GLN A 237 23.55 0.82 1.96
C GLN A 237 23.35 1.76 3.16
N PRO A 238 24.29 1.78 4.14
CA PRO A 238 24.24 2.66 5.32
C PRO A 238 24.21 4.18 5.02
N SER A 239 24.53 4.59 3.80
CA SER A 239 24.53 5.99 3.35
C SER A 239 23.29 6.40 2.56
N ALA A 240 22.31 5.50 2.38
CA ALA A 240 21.15 5.78 1.54
C ALA A 240 20.28 6.87 2.19
N ASP A 241 20.08 7.97 1.46
CA ASP A 241 19.29 9.10 1.91
C ASP A 241 17.81 8.68 2.04
N LEU A 242 17.20 8.94 3.20
CA LEU A 242 15.78 8.68 3.42
C LEU A 242 14.89 9.47 2.45
N LEU A 243 15.40 10.60 1.94
CA LEU A 243 14.73 11.40 0.90
C LEU A 243 14.66 10.66 -0.43
N ASP A 244 15.74 10.02 -0.82
CA ASP A 244 15.80 9.22 -2.04
C ASP A 244 14.82 8.04 -1.93
N LEU A 245 14.81 7.33 -0.79
CA LEU A 245 13.82 6.28 -0.50
C LEU A 245 12.38 6.79 -0.67
N ALA A 246 12.09 7.97 -0.10
CA ALA A 246 10.77 8.60 -0.18
C ALA A 246 10.44 9.19 -1.56
N GLY A 247 11.39 9.19 -2.50
CA GLY A 247 11.27 9.71 -3.85
C GLY A 247 11.17 11.24 -3.90
N TYR A 248 12.13 11.92 -3.28
CA TYR A 248 12.32 13.38 -3.28
C TYR A 248 13.58 13.83 -3.99
#